data_AF-A0A2G5DVT0-F1
#
_entry.id   AF-A0A2G5DVT0-F1
#
_cell.length_a   1.000
_cell.length_b   1.000
_cell.length_c   1.000
_cell.angle_alpha   90.00
_cell.angle_beta   90.00
_cell.angle_gamma   90.00
#
_symmetry.space_group_name_H-M   'P 1'
#
loop_
_entity.id
_entity.type
_entity.pdbx_description
1 polymer ?
#
loop_
_entity_poly.entity_id
_entity_poly.type
_entity_poly.pdbx_seq_one_letter_code
_entity_poly.pdbx_strand_id
1 'polypeptide(L)'
;MSKNNKYVVHEGNKPGIYYSWPEARAQVEGYSGNCHEKVQPSGEAYSKPYVVTGGRKDGVYSSWRDAHAQVSGYSGGHVEKAKSFGEAESKFQASQGSSNSAKKGYYC
;
A
#
# COMPACT_ATOMS: atom_id res chain seq x y z
N MET A 1 -13.75 19.30 -12.79
CA MET A 1 -13.58 19.41 -11.33
C MET A 1 -12.11 19.22 -10.99
N SER A 2 -11.47 20.26 -10.46
CA SER A 2 -10.04 20.25 -10.14
C SER A 2 -9.78 19.35 -8.93
N LYS A 3 -8.92 18.34 -9.10
CA LYS A 3 -8.54 17.42 -8.03
C LYS A 3 -7.61 18.14 -7.05
N ASN A 4 -8.16 18.79 -6.02
CA ASN A 4 -7.39 19.40 -4.93
C ASN A 4 -6.81 18.29 -4.04
N ASN A 5 -5.73 17.68 -4.50
CA ASN A 5 -4.99 16.69 -3.74
C ASN A 5 -4.30 17.38 -2.56
N LYS A 6 -4.42 16.78 -1.37
CA LYS A 6 -3.68 17.17 -0.17
C LYS A 6 -2.42 16.31 -0.08
N TYR A 7 -1.40 16.79 0.60
CA TYR A 7 -0.13 16.11 0.79
C TYR A 7 0.19 16.15 2.28
N VAL A 8 0.24 15.00 2.93
CA VAL A 8 0.57 14.86 4.35
C VAL A 8 2.03 14.50 4.44
N VAL A 9 2.82 15.31 5.13
CA VAL A 9 4.22 15.03 5.44
C VAL A 9 4.26 14.51 6.87
N HIS A 10 4.61 13.23 7.02
CA HIS A 10 4.78 12.57 8.32
C HIS A 10 6.19 12.78 8.88
N GLU A 11 7.20 12.68 8.02
CA GLU A 11 8.61 12.88 8.38
C GLU A 11 9.27 13.78 7.33
N GLY A 12 9.81 14.91 7.77
CA GLY A 12 10.44 15.94 6.94
C GLY A 12 10.83 17.16 7.77
N ASN A 13 11.34 18.21 7.12
CA ASN A 13 11.71 19.47 7.78
C ASN A 13 10.56 20.08 8.59
N LYS A 14 9.34 20.01 8.05
CA LYS A 14 8.10 20.43 8.74
C LYS A 14 6.98 19.42 8.49
N PRO A 15 6.70 18.50 9.43
CA PRO A 15 5.56 17.59 9.33
C PRO A 15 4.25 18.37 9.39
N GLY A 16 3.27 17.98 8.55
CA GLY A 16 2.01 18.71 8.42
C GLY A 16 1.24 18.40 7.12
N ILE A 17 0.09 19.05 6.95
CA ILE A 17 -0.77 18.90 5.76
C ILE A 17 -0.55 20.09 4.82
N TYR A 18 -0.21 19.80 3.58
CA TYR A 18 0.04 20.76 2.51
C TYR A 18 -0.99 20.60 1.40
N TYR A 19 -1.39 21.69 0.77
CA TYR A 19 -2.39 21.70 -0.30
C TYR A 19 -1.76 21.70 -1.69
N SER A 20 -0.42 21.70 -1.76
CA SER A 20 0.33 21.72 -2.99
C SER A 20 1.57 20.80 -2.92
N TRP A 21 1.91 20.17 -4.04
CA TRP A 21 3.12 19.35 -4.14
C TRP A 21 4.42 20.14 -3.95
N PRO A 22 4.59 21.36 -4.49
CA PRO A 22 5.81 22.13 -4.30
C PRO A 22 6.12 22.42 -2.82
N GLU A 23 5.10 22.75 -2.02
CA GLU A 23 5.27 23.01 -0.58
C GLU A 23 5.64 21.74 0.19
N ALA A 24 4.95 20.63 -0.09
CA ALA A 24 5.24 19.34 0.52
C ALA A 24 6.64 18.83 0.14
N ARG A 25 7.01 18.96 -1.14
CA ARG A 25 8.32 18.59 -1.68
C ARG A 25 9.44 19.32 -0.96
N ALA A 26 9.30 20.62 -0.73
CA ALA A 26 10.30 21.40 0.00
C ALA A 26 10.53 20.89 1.44
N GLN A 27 9.56 20.19 2.04
CA GLN A 27 9.72 19.61 3.37
C GLN A 27 10.41 18.24 3.38
N VAL A 28 10.30 17.49 2.28
CA VAL A 28 10.85 16.13 2.18
C VAL A 28 12.16 16.08 1.41
N GLU A 29 12.40 17.05 0.53
CA GLU A 29 13.60 17.15 -0.29
C GLU A 29 14.83 17.41 0.60
N GLY A 30 15.84 16.55 0.46
CA GLY A 30 17.05 16.58 1.28
C GLY A 30 16.92 15.98 2.68
N TYR A 31 15.72 15.54 3.10
CA TYR A 31 15.53 14.88 4.39
C TYR A 31 15.65 13.35 4.26
N SER A 32 16.68 12.78 4.89
CA SER A 32 16.92 11.33 4.93
C SER A 32 15.85 10.62 5.75
N GLY A 33 15.12 9.69 5.13
CA GLY A 33 13.99 9.00 5.77
C GLY A 33 12.67 9.77 5.70
N ASN A 34 12.53 10.73 4.77
CA ASN A 34 11.27 11.44 4.61
C ASN A 34 10.10 10.49 4.32
N CYS A 35 8.94 10.83 4.88
CA CYS A 35 7.70 10.08 4.71
C CYS A 35 6.58 11.06 4.40
N HIS A 36 6.02 10.95 3.20
CA HIS A 36 4.89 11.78 2.76
C HIS A 36 3.85 10.92 2.04
N GLU A 37 2.59 11.29 2.23
CA GLU A 37 1.43 10.65 1.63
C GLU A 37 0.60 11.67 0.87
N LYS A 38 0.06 11.26 -0.28
CA LYS A 38 -0.88 12.07 -1.04
C LYS A 38 -2.31 11.62 -0.71
N VAL A 39 -3.15 12.56 -0.30
CA VAL A 39 -4.54 12.36 0.10
C VAL A 39 -5.49 13.04 -0.88
N GLN A 40 -6.67 12.47 -1.07
CA GLN A 40 -7.76 13.10 -1.81
C GLN A 40 -8.41 14.23 -0.99
N PRO A 41 -9.12 15.16 -1.63
CA PRO A 41 -9.89 16.18 -0.92
C PRO A 41 -10.93 15.57 0.03
N SER A 42 -11.43 14.36 -0.30
CA SER A 42 -12.29 13.49 0.51
C SER A 42 -11.70 13.13 1.89
N GLY A 43 -10.39 13.30 2.08
CA GLY A 43 -9.67 12.83 3.28
C GLY A 43 -9.20 11.38 3.17
N GLU A 44 -9.59 10.69 2.11
CA GLU A 44 -9.14 9.33 1.80
C GLU A 44 -7.75 9.35 1.16
N ALA A 45 -6.82 8.58 1.72
CA ALA A 45 -5.48 8.42 1.16
C ALA A 45 -5.58 7.96 -0.30
N TYR A 46 -4.82 8.59 -1.21
CA TYR A 46 -4.68 8.13 -2.60
C TYR A 46 -3.74 6.92 -2.66
N SER A 47 -3.83 6.02 -1.67
CA SER A 47 -2.96 4.88 -1.58
C SER A 47 -3.62 3.68 -2.23
N LYS A 48 -3.07 3.31 -3.39
CA LYS A 48 -3.41 2.07 -4.05
C LYS A 48 -3.09 0.92 -3.10
N PRO A 49 -4.02 0.00 -2.85
CA PRO A 49 -3.75 -1.10 -1.93
C PRO A 49 -2.66 -2.01 -2.47
N TYR A 50 -1.83 -2.50 -1.56
CA TYR A 50 -0.73 -3.42 -1.80
C TYR A 50 -1.16 -4.81 -1.33
N VAL A 51 -1.18 -5.75 -2.26
CA VAL A 51 -1.45 -7.16 -2.00
C VAL A 51 -0.12 -7.85 -1.70
N VAL A 52 0.04 -8.35 -0.49
CA VAL A 52 1.18 -9.18 -0.11
C VAL A 52 0.79 -10.64 -0.18
N THR A 53 1.58 -11.45 -0.90
CA THR A 53 1.42 -12.90 -1.02
C THR A 53 2.74 -13.59 -0.70
N GLY A 54 2.69 -14.74 -0.01
CA GLY A 54 3.90 -15.51 0.33
C GLY A 54 4.90 -14.79 1.25
N GLY A 55 4.49 -13.69 1.92
CA GLY A 55 5.30 -12.99 2.92
C GLY A 55 5.08 -13.52 4.34
N ARG A 56 5.58 -12.80 5.36
CA ARG A 56 5.35 -13.13 6.79
C ARG A 56 3.87 -13.10 7.17
N LYS A 57 3.15 -12.11 6.66
CA LYS A 57 1.70 -11.96 6.76
C LYS A 57 1.15 -11.50 5.42
N ASP A 58 0.54 -12.44 4.73
CA ASP A 58 -0.19 -12.19 3.50
C ASP A 58 -1.48 -11.41 3.79
N GLY A 59 -1.85 -10.50 2.89
CA GLY A 59 -2.99 -9.62 3.08
C GLY A 59 -2.98 -8.40 2.17
N VAL A 60 -4.04 -7.59 2.27
CA VAL A 60 -4.15 -6.32 1.56
C VAL A 60 -3.82 -5.17 2.51
N TYR A 61 -2.80 -4.40 2.18
CA TYR A 61 -2.29 -3.28 2.97
C TYR A 61 -2.57 -1.96 2.26
N SER A 62 -2.95 -0.94 3.00
CA SER A 62 -3.13 0.42 2.50
C SER A 62 -1.81 1.18 2.35
N SER A 63 -0.70 0.67 2.87
CA SER A 63 0.60 1.35 2.88
C SER A 63 1.72 0.44 2.37
N TRP A 64 2.61 1.01 1.56
CA TRP A 64 3.83 0.33 1.11
C TRP A 64 4.73 -0.05 2.28
N ARG A 65 4.80 0.79 3.33
CA ARG A 65 5.71 0.56 4.48
C ARG A 65 5.31 -0.70 5.24
N ASP A 66 4.01 -0.89 5.46
CA ASP A 66 3.47 -2.11 6.07
C ASP A 66 3.66 -3.33 5.17
N ALA A 67 3.35 -3.19 3.87
CA ALA A 67 3.49 -4.28 2.91
C ALA A 67 4.96 -4.73 2.74
N HIS A 68 5.88 -3.76 2.63
CA HIS A 68 7.31 -4.00 2.51
C HIS A 68 7.87 -4.68 3.75
N ALA A 69 7.43 -4.29 4.96
CA ALA A 69 7.84 -4.94 6.19
C ALA A 69 7.46 -6.43 6.25
N GLN A 70 6.41 -6.87 5.53
CA GLN A 70 6.01 -8.28 5.47
C GLN A 70 6.85 -9.12 4.51
N VAL A 71 7.36 -8.51 3.43
CA VAL A 71 8.16 -9.21 2.40
C VAL A 71 9.67 -9.05 2.60
N SER A 72 10.10 -8.00 3.31
CA SER A 72 11.52 -7.72 3.54
C SER A 72 12.18 -8.82 4.37
N GLY A 73 13.18 -9.47 3.78
CA GLY A 73 13.91 -10.58 4.39
C GLY A 73 13.19 -11.93 4.40
N TYR A 74 12.08 -12.09 3.66
CA TYR A 74 11.38 -13.37 3.52
C TYR A 74 11.49 -13.89 2.08
N SER A 75 12.11 -15.06 1.90
CA SER A 75 12.22 -15.72 0.60
C SER A 75 10.85 -16.26 0.17
N GLY A 76 10.26 -15.64 -0.85
CA GLY A 76 8.92 -15.98 -1.36
C GLY A 76 7.89 -14.84 -1.24
N GLY A 77 8.23 -13.75 -0.55
CA GLY A 77 7.37 -12.59 -0.41
C GLY A 77 7.20 -11.84 -1.73
N HIS A 78 5.97 -11.78 -2.24
CA HIS A 78 5.60 -10.97 -3.38
C HIS A 78 4.66 -9.85 -2.91
N VAL A 79 4.88 -8.63 -3.41
CA VAL A 79 4.01 -7.50 -3.15
C VAL A 79 3.55 -6.91 -4.48
N GLU A 80 2.24 -6.85 -4.69
CA GLU A 80 1.63 -6.34 -5.90
C GLU A 80 0.75 -5.13 -5.60
N LYS A 81 0.85 -4.09 -6.42
CA LYS A 81 0.07 -2.85 -6.28
C LYS A 81 -1.21 -2.95 -7.10
N ALA A 82 -2.36 -2.99 -6.44
CA ALA A 82 -3.66 -3.03 -7.09
C ALA A 82 -4.17 -1.63 -7.44
N LYS A 83 -5.14 -1.54 -8.34
CA LYS A 83 -5.76 -0.24 -8.69
C LYS A 83 -6.78 0.24 -7.66
N SER A 84 -7.43 -0.68 -6.95
CA SER A 84 -8.49 -0.44 -5.95
C SER A 84 -8.55 -1.58 -4.93
N PHE A 85 -9.19 -1.34 -3.77
CA PHE A 85 -9.35 -2.37 -2.72
C PHE A 85 -10.10 -3.60 -3.21
N GLY A 86 -11.17 -3.44 -4.00
CA GLY A 86 -11.89 -4.60 -4.56
C GLY A 86 -11.04 -5.46 -5.51
N GLU A 87 -10.16 -4.83 -6.30
CA GLU A 87 -9.22 -5.56 -7.17
C GLU A 87 -8.13 -6.25 -6.33
N ALA A 88 -7.61 -5.57 -5.31
CA ALA A 88 -6.63 -6.14 -4.39
C ALA A 88 -7.15 -7.38 -3.67
N GLU A 89 -8.37 -7.31 -3.15
CA GLU A 89 -8.99 -8.40 -2.41
C GLU A 89 -9.23 -9.62 -3.32
N SER A 90 -9.69 -9.37 -4.55
CA SER A 90 -9.86 -10.42 -5.57
C SER A 90 -8.53 -11.10 -5.92
N LYS A 91 -7.45 -10.32 -6.10
CA LYS A 91 -6.11 -10.86 -6.36
C LYS A 91 -5.53 -11.62 -5.17
N PHE A 92 -5.77 -11.11 -3.97
CA PHE A 92 -5.37 -11.78 -2.74
C PHE A 92 -6.07 -13.13 -2.60
N GLN A 93 -7.39 -13.17 -2.78
CA GLN A 93 -8.15 -14.43 -2.74
C GLN A 93 -7.73 -15.41 -3.83
N ALA A 94 -7.46 -14.92 -5.05
CA ALA A 94 -6.94 -15.75 -6.13
C ALA A 94 -5.57 -16.39 -5.77
N SER A 95 -4.72 -15.67 -5.01
CA SER A 95 -3.43 -16.20 -4.55
C SER A 95 -3.54 -17.16 -3.37
N GLN A 96 -4.53 -16.99 -2.48
CA GLN A 96 -4.78 -17.87 -1.33
C GLN A 96 -5.39 -19.22 -1.74
N GLY A 97 -5.99 -19.31 -2.93
CA GLY A 97 -6.61 -20.52 -3.45
C GLY A 97 -5.64 -21.66 -3.82
N SER A 98 -4.31 -21.46 -3.74
CA SER A 98 -3.31 -22.46 -4.19
C SER A 98 -2.62 -23.23 -3.06
N SER A 99 -2.82 -22.86 -1.78
CA SER A 99 -2.27 -23.57 -0.62
C SER A 99 -3.28 -24.50 0.03
N ASN A 100 -4.03 -25.27 -0.76
CA ASN A 100 -4.82 -26.39 -0.23
C ASN A 100 -4.44 -27.68 -0.97
N SER A 101 -3.25 -28.16 -0.67
CA SER A 101 -2.94 -29.58 -0.88
C SER A 101 -3.52 -30.35 0.30
N ALA A 102 -4.53 -31.17 -0.02
CA ALA A 102 -5.15 -32.24 0.75
C ALA A 102 -6.13 -31.87 1.88
N LYS A 103 -7.44 -31.82 1.54
CA LYS A 103 -8.36 -32.92 1.88
C LYS A 103 -9.41 -33.15 0.77
N LYS A 104 -9.32 -34.36 0.21
CA LYS A 104 -10.34 -35.19 -0.46
C LYS A 104 -11.80 -34.67 -0.37
N GLY A 105 -12.45 -34.49 -1.51
CA GLY A 105 -13.91 -34.32 -1.62
C GLY A 105 -14.34 -34.21 -3.09
N TYR A 106 -14.93 -35.28 -3.61
CA TYR A 106 -15.51 -35.41 -4.95
C TYR A 106 -16.57 -34.34 -5.24
N TYR A 107 -16.76 -33.95 -6.50
CA TYR A 107 -18.05 -34.02 -7.20
C TYR A 107 -17.86 -33.83 -8.72
N CYS A 108 -18.32 -34.86 -9.45
CA CYS A 108 -18.50 -35.08 -10.90
C CYS A 108 -17.49 -34.48 -11.89
#